data_AF-A0A1S8Y4C9-F1
#
_entry.id   AF-A0A1S8Y4C9-F1
#
_cell.length_a   1.000
_cell.length_b   1.000
_cell.length_c   1.000
_cell.angle_alpha   90.00
_cell.angle_beta   90.00
_cell.angle_gamma   90.00
#
_symmetry.space_group_name_H-M   'P 1'
#
loop_
_entity.id
_entity.type
_entity.pdbx_description
1 polymer ?
#
loop_
_entity_poly.entity_id
_entity_poly.type
_entity_poly.pdbx_seq_one_letter_code
_entity_poly.pdbx_strand_id
1 'polypeptide(L)'
;MSKWIYPEVINELIVACNEFFDGKITVQEIQQKFYDAEIKIVAIDEKWLRASLADAENEIELLTYTVEDHQLKLSVIPVVQKILDQIK
;
A
#
# COMPACT_ATOMS: atom_id res chain seq x y z
N MET A 1 8.39 -2.50 19.36
CA MET A 1 8.85 -1.73 18.18
C MET A 1 9.62 -2.68 17.31
N SER A 2 8.96 -3.17 16.27
CA SER A 2 9.54 -4.07 15.27
C SER A 2 10.78 -3.38 14.69
N LYS A 3 11.94 -4.02 14.77
CA LYS A 3 13.16 -3.56 14.07
C LYS A 3 12.99 -3.92 12.60
N TRP A 4 12.14 -3.17 11.91
CA TRP A 4 12.04 -3.21 10.45
C TRP A 4 13.41 -2.90 9.85
N ILE A 5 13.76 -3.56 8.75
CA ILE A 5 15.03 -3.34 8.04
C ILE A 5 15.01 -1.96 7.36
N TYR A 6 13.83 -1.50 6.94
CA TYR A 6 13.59 -0.20 6.33
C TYR A 6 12.58 0.64 7.13
N PRO A 7 12.91 1.07 8.36
CA PRO A 7 11.95 1.70 9.26
C PRO A 7 11.36 3.01 8.70
N GLU A 8 12.13 3.74 7.91
CA GLU A 8 11.67 4.97 7.25
C GLU A 8 10.61 4.68 6.18
N VAL A 9 10.82 3.64 5.36
CA VAL A 9 9.87 3.21 4.32
C VAL A 9 8.57 2.72 4.95
N ILE A 10 8.66 1.98 6.05
CA ILE A 10 7.47 1.52 6.80
C ILE A 10 6.69 2.70 7.39
N ASN A 11 7.39 3.67 7.98
CA ASN A 11 6.71 4.86 8.51
C ASN A 11 6.05 5.68 7.41
N GLU A 12 6.70 5.86 6.26
CA GLU A 12 6.10 6.52 5.08
C GLU A 12 4.83 5.81 4.61
N LEU A 13 4.84 4.47 4.54
CA LEU A 13 3.67 3.67 4.18
C LEU A 13 2.53 3.80 5.19
N ILE A 14 2.83 3.74 6.49
CA ILE A 14 1.83 3.91 7.54
C ILE A 14 1.16 5.28 7.43
N VAL A 15 1.94 6.34 7.21
CA VAL A 15 1.42 7.69 7.01
C VAL A 15 0.51 7.73 5.77
N ALA A 16 0.98 7.22 4.63
CA ALA A 16 0.19 7.20 3.39
C ALA A 16 -1.13 6.43 3.53
N CYS A 17 -1.12 5.27 4.18
CA CYS A 17 -2.34 4.51 4.46
C CYS A 17 -3.35 5.32 5.30
N ASN A 18 -2.88 5.99 6.35
CA ASN A 18 -3.75 6.84 7.18
C ASN A 18 -4.27 8.06 6.38
N GLU A 19 -3.42 8.69 5.55
CA GLU A 19 -3.83 9.80 4.69
C GLU A 19 -4.89 9.37 3.66
N PHE A 20 -4.79 8.15 3.14
CA PHE A 20 -5.80 7.58 2.24
C PHE A 20 -7.15 7.40 2.96
N PHE A 21 -7.13 6.85 4.18
CA PHE A 21 -8.35 6.69 4.99
C PHE A 21 -8.98 8.04 5.38
N ASP A 22 -8.14 9.04 5.67
CA ASP A 22 -8.57 10.42 5.89
C ASP A 22 -9.08 11.11 4.60
N GLY A 23 -8.90 10.49 3.43
CA GLY A 23 -9.29 11.05 2.13
C GLY A 23 -8.41 12.20 1.65
N LYS A 24 -7.20 12.33 2.19
CA LYS A 24 -6.21 13.34 1.82
C LYS A 24 -5.45 13.00 0.54
N ILE A 25 -5.32 11.71 0.24
CA ILE A 25 -4.70 11.21 -0.99
C ILE A 25 -5.69 10.31 -1.75
N THR A 26 -5.49 10.25 -3.06
CA THR A 26 -6.28 9.50 -4.04
C THR A 26 -5.84 8.03 -4.14
N VAL A 27 -6.64 7.24 -4.86
CA VAL A 27 -6.32 5.83 -5.18
C VAL A 27 -5.02 5.72 -5.97
N GLN A 28 -4.79 6.61 -6.94
CA GLN A 28 -3.55 6.63 -7.74
C GLN A 28 -2.34 6.99 -6.87
N GLU A 29 -2.49 7.91 -5.92
CA GLU A 29 -1.41 8.29 -5.02
C GLU A 29 -1.03 7.15 -4.06
N ILE A 30 -1.99 6.44 -3.46
CA ILE A 30 -1.66 5.30 -2.58
C ILE A 30 -1.04 4.13 -3.35
N GLN A 31 -1.51 3.87 -4.59
CA GLN A 31 -0.92 2.88 -5.48
C GLN A 31 0.55 3.22 -5.77
N GLN A 32 0.84 4.48 -6.14
CA GLN A 32 2.21 4.93 -6.39
C GLN A 32 3.09 4.79 -5.14
N LYS A 33 2.56 5.04 -3.94
CA LYS A 33 3.29 4.85 -2.68
C LYS A 33 3.66 3.40 -2.43
N PHE A 34 2.79 2.45 -2.78
CA PHE A 34 3.11 1.02 -2.68
C PHE A 34 4.22 0.63 -3.66
N TYR A 35 4.14 1.09 -4.90
CA TYR A 35 5.19 0.86 -5.89
C TYR A 35 6.55 1.46 -5.48
N ASP A 36 6.56 2.71 -5.01
CA ASP A 36 7.79 3.36 -4.54
C ASP A 36 8.42 2.60 -3.37
N ALA A 37 7.59 2.11 -2.43
CA ALA A 37 8.06 1.30 -1.31
C ALA A 37 8.58 -0.07 -1.77
N GLU A 38 7.92 -0.71 -2.72
CA GLU A 38 8.36 -1.98 -3.32
C GLU A 38 9.78 -1.85 -3.90
N ILE A 39 10.05 -0.78 -4.66
CA ILE A 39 11.38 -0.55 -5.25
C ILE A 39 12.43 -0.31 -4.17
N LYS A 40 12.08 0.41 -3.09
CA LYS A 40 13.00 0.71 -1.98
C LYS A 40 13.31 -0.53 -1.13
N ILE A 41 12.39 -1.49 -1.04
CA ILE A 41 12.57 -2.75 -0.29
C ILE A 41 13.27 -3.79 -1.19
N VAL A 42 14.60 -3.88 -1.01
CA VAL A 42 15.48 -4.74 -1.82
C VAL A 42 15.91 -6.02 -1.06
N ALA A 43 15.69 -6.11 0.26
CA ALA A 43 16.27 -7.17 1.09
C ALA A 43 15.55 -8.52 1.02
N ILE A 44 16.37 -9.60 1.01
CA ILE A 44 15.94 -11.00 1.11
C ILE A 44 15.04 -11.26 2.34
N ASP A 45 15.33 -10.58 3.45
CA ASP A 45 14.62 -10.77 4.73
C ASP A 45 13.19 -10.18 4.75
N GLU A 46 12.89 -9.20 3.88
CA GLU A 46 11.56 -8.59 3.73
C GLU A 46 10.93 -8.86 2.35
N LYS A 47 11.37 -9.93 1.68
CA LYS A 47 10.83 -10.35 0.38
C LYS A 47 9.31 -10.57 0.41
N TRP A 48 8.77 -11.01 1.54
CA TRP A 48 7.33 -11.18 1.74
C TRP A 48 6.57 -9.85 1.73
N LEU A 49 7.16 -8.78 2.27
CA LEU A 49 6.55 -7.45 2.30
C LEU A 49 6.56 -6.84 0.91
N ARG A 50 7.70 -6.98 0.20
CA ARG A 50 7.80 -6.60 -1.20
C ARG A 50 6.72 -7.27 -2.05
N ALA A 51 6.56 -8.59 -1.91
CA ALA A 51 5.51 -9.32 -2.61
C ALA A 51 4.10 -8.83 -2.24
N SER A 52 3.85 -8.58 -0.96
CA SER A 52 2.55 -8.08 -0.50
C SER A 52 2.22 -6.69 -1.06
N LEU A 53 3.20 -5.80 -1.15
CA LEU A 53 3.05 -4.47 -1.76
C LEU A 53 2.79 -4.57 -3.26
N ALA A 54 3.53 -5.43 -3.97
CA ALA A 54 3.31 -5.67 -5.40
C ALA A 54 1.91 -6.26 -5.67
N ASP A 55 1.47 -7.23 -4.86
CA ASP A 55 0.13 -7.81 -4.99
C ASP A 55 -0.96 -6.76 -4.77
N ALA A 56 -0.79 -5.89 -3.76
CA ALA A 56 -1.73 -4.81 -3.48
C ALA A 56 -1.76 -3.75 -4.58
N GLU A 57 -0.61 -3.38 -5.13
CA GLU A 57 -0.48 -2.45 -6.25
C GLU A 57 -1.23 -2.97 -7.49
N ASN A 58 -0.96 -4.22 -7.88
CA ASN A 58 -1.65 -4.88 -9.00
C ASN A 58 -3.16 -5.02 -8.77
N GLU A 59 -3.58 -5.32 -7.53
CA GLU A 59 -5.00 -5.42 -7.19
C GLU A 59 -5.71 -4.06 -7.34
N ILE A 60 -5.06 -2.96 -6.93
CA ILE A 60 -5.58 -1.60 -7.11
C ILE A 60 -5.65 -1.23 -8.61
N GLU A 61 -4.63 -1.59 -9.39
CA GLU A 61 -4.64 -1.39 -10.84
C GLU A 61 -5.84 -2.09 -11.47
N LEU A 62 -6.05 -3.37 -11.15
CA LEU A 62 -7.18 -4.14 -11.63
C LEU A 62 -8.53 -3.50 -11.25
N LEU A 63 -8.68 -3.07 -9.99
CA LEU A 63 -9.89 -2.42 -9.51
C LEU A 63 -10.18 -1.13 -10.29
N THR A 64 -9.14 -0.36 -10.61
CA THR A 64 -9.24 0.90 -11.37
C THR A 64 -9.84 0.68 -12.76
N TYR A 65 -9.61 -0.48 -13.37
CA TYR A 65 -10.16 -0.82 -14.69
C TYR A 65 -11.47 -1.62 -14.67
N THR A 66 -11.86 -2.17 -13.52
CA THR A 66 -12.99 -3.12 -13.42
C THR A 66 -14.14 -2.64 -12.56
N VAL A 67 -13.92 -1.61 -11.74
CA VAL A 67 -14.92 -1.05 -10.82
C VAL A 67 -15.27 0.36 -11.27
N GLU A 68 -16.54 0.74 -11.15
CA GLU A 68 -16.97 2.11 -11.42
C GLU A 68 -16.34 3.09 -10.42
N ASP A 69 -15.98 4.30 -10.88
CA ASP A 69 -15.29 5.33 -10.09
C ASP A 69 -15.92 5.58 -8.71
N HIS A 70 -17.25 5.55 -8.63
CA HIS A 70 -18.00 5.82 -7.41
C HIS A 70 -17.86 4.69 -6.35
N GLN A 71 -17.47 3.48 -6.76
CA GLN A 71 -17.23 2.33 -5.89
C GLN A 71 -15.74 2.03 -5.70
N LEU A 72 -14.87 2.55 -6.59
CA LEU A 72 -13.44 2.27 -6.58
C LEU A 72 -12.80 2.49 -5.21
N LYS A 73 -13.11 3.62 -4.56
CA LYS A 73 -12.57 3.91 -3.23
C LYS A 73 -12.99 2.87 -2.19
N LEU A 74 -14.25 2.41 -2.22
CA LEU A 74 -14.76 1.40 -1.28
C LEU A 74 -14.09 0.03 -1.53
N SER A 75 -13.82 -0.30 -2.78
CA SER A 75 -13.16 -1.55 -3.16
C SER A 75 -11.67 -1.57 -2.81
N VAL A 76 -11.00 -0.41 -2.75
CA VAL A 76 -9.58 -0.29 -2.41
C VAL A 76 -9.32 -0.29 -0.89
N ILE A 77 -10.28 0.16 -0.06
CA ILE A 77 -10.19 0.14 1.41
C ILE A 77 -9.68 -1.19 1.98
N PRO A 78 -10.25 -2.37 1.65
CA PRO A 78 -9.79 -3.63 2.22
C PRO A 78 -8.34 -3.99 1.82
N VAL A 79 -7.90 -3.60 0.63
CA VAL A 79 -6.53 -3.81 0.16
C VAL A 79 -5.54 -2.99 0.99
N VAL A 80 -5.83 -1.70 1.18
CA VAL A 80 -4.98 -0.80 1.99
C VAL A 80 -4.97 -1.21 3.46
N GLN A 81 -6.12 -1.65 4.00
CA GLN A 81 -6.22 -2.12 5.39
C GLN A 81 -5.36 -3.36 5.64
N LYS A 82 -5.38 -4.33 4.72
CA LYS A 82 -4.55 -5.53 4.80
C LYS A 82 -3.06 -5.20 4.90
N ILE A 83 -2.57 -4.25 4.10
CA ILE A 83 -1.17 -3.81 4.16
C ILE A 83 -0.87 -3.13 5.50
N LEU A 84 -1.76 -2.23 5.95
CA LEU A 84 -1.58 -1.55 7.23
C LEU A 84 -1.49 -2.52 8.42
N ASP A 85 -2.31 -3.57 8.42
CA ASP A 85 -2.31 -4.59 9.47
C ASP A 85 -1.05 -5.47 9.45
N GLN A 86 -0.39 -5.62 8.29
CA GLN A 86 0.86 -6.38 8.16
C GLN A 86 2.09 -5.61 8.65
N ILE A 87 2.05 -4.27 8.64
CA ILE A 87 3.21 -3.41 8.95
C ILE A 87 3.11 -2.68 10.30
N LYS A 88 1.95 -2.69 10.95
CA LYS A 88 1.75 -2.21 12.33
C LYS A 88 2.29 -3.20 13.36
#